data_AF-A0A5N6LQQ3-F1
#
_entry.id   AF-A0A5N6LQQ3-F1
#
_cell.length_a   1.000
_cell.length_b   1.000
_cell.length_c   1.000
_cell.angle_alpha   90.00
_cell.angle_beta   90.00
_cell.angle_gamma   90.00
#
_symmetry.space_group_name_H-M   'P 1'
#
loop_
_entity.id
_entity.type
_entity.pdbx_description
1 polymer ?
#
loop_
_entity_poly.entity_id
_entity_poly.type
_entity_poly.pdbx_seq_one_letter_code
_entity_poly.pdbx_strand_id
1 'polypeptide(L)'
;MWRRSSSKLLAFRSIIKPNRIVTSAASPVTLRPSATIVTRYYSGNVTKKVEDVMPIATGHEREELEAELQGRDILDINFPEGPFGTKEAPAVVKSYYDQRIVGCPGAEGGNDVPMWNYSDRDFTVYLEVVGPGGLPDGLDEDEHHH
;
A
#
# COMPACT_ATOMS: atom_id res chain seq x y z
N MET A 1 -2.42 -18.48 12.06
CA MET A 1 -2.97 -17.43 12.97
C MET A 1 -1.83 -16.50 13.41
N TRP A 2 -1.77 -15.27 12.93
CA TRP A 2 -0.69 -14.34 13.32
C TRP A 2 -1.22 -13.22 14.21
N ARG A 3 -0.49 -12.96 15.30
CA ARG A 3 -0.90 -12.13 16.43
C ARG A 3 -0.86 -10.66 16.05
N ARG A 4 -1.99 -9.98 16.27
CA ARG A 4 -2.15 -8.53 16.26
C ARG A 4 -1.31 -7.92 17.39
N SER A 5 -0.23 -7.21 17.06
CA SER A 5 0.54 -6.45 18.04
C SER A 5 -0.25 -5.21 18.48
N SER A 6 -0.66 -5.20 19.75
CA SER A 6 -1.38 -4.10 20.39
C SER A 6 -0.50 -2.87 20.58
N SER A 7 -0.95 -1.74 20.08
CA SER A 7 -0.37 -0.40 20.29
C SER A 7 -0.57 0.06 21.73
N LYS A 8 0.53 0.11 22.51
CA LYS A 8 0.55 0.80 23.80
C LYS A 8 0.87 2.28 23.58
N LEU A 9 -0.15 3.12 23.54
CA LEU A 9 0.00 4.58 23.56
C LEU A 9 0.46 5.01 24.96
N LEU A 10 1.65 5.62 25.03
CA LEU A 10 2.12 6.30 26.24
C LEU A 10 1.43 7.66 26.36
N ALA A 11 0.63 7.81 27.41
CA ALA A 11 -0.01 9.06 27.78
C ALA A 11 1.01 10.03 28.38
N PHE A 12 1.31 11.14 27.68
CA PHE A 12 2.04 12.25 28.26
C PHE A 12 1.07 13.10 29.12
N ARG A 13 1.23 13.02 30.44
CA ARG A 13 0.61 13.94 31.39
C ARG A 13 1.44 15.22 31.45
N SER A 14 0.94 16.33 30.91
CA SER A 14 1.49 17.65 31.19
C SER A 14 0.97 18.15 32.54
N ILE A 15 1.90 18.36 33.46
CA ILE A 15 1.65 18.90 34.80
C ILE A 15 1.40 20.41 34.69
N ILE A 16 0.23 20.83 35.14
CA ILE A 16 -0.14 22.24 35.35
C ILE A 16 0.69 22.79 36.51
N LYS A 17 1.39 23.91 36.29
CA LYS A 17 1.95 24.76 37.36
C LYS A 17 1.36 26.17 37.22
N PRO A 18 0.64 26.69 38.23
CA PRO A 18 0.23 28.08 38.24
C PRO A 18 1.29 28.93 38.95
N ASN A 19 1.67 30.05 38.36
CA ASN A 19 1.86 31.34 39.04
C ASN A 19 2.48 32.34 38.08
N ARG A 20 1.77 33.46 37.83
CA ARG A 20 2.12 34.77 38.39
C ARG A 20 1.16 35.81 37.83
N ILE A 21 0.33 36.37 38.71
CA ILE A 21 -0.48 37.55 38.44
C ILE A 21 0.49 38.72 38.25
N VAL A 22 0.40 39.38 37.09
CA VAL A 22 0.95 40.71 36.87
C VAL A 22 -0.21 41.57 36.38
N THR A 23 -0.65 42.47 37.26
CA THR A 23 -1.59 43.55 36.94
C THR A 23 -0.92 44.52 35.97
N SER A 24 -1.43 44.62 34.74
CA SER A 24 -1.11 45.70 33.81
C SER A 24 -2.40 46.47 33.48
N ALA A 25 -2.27 47.79 33.47
CA ALA A 25 -3.34 48.77 33.45
C ALA A 25 -4.23 48.70 32.20
N ALA A 26 -5.53 49.00 32.38
CA ALA A 26 -6.51 49.05 31.32
C ALA A 26 -6.23 50.22 30.36
N SER A 27 -6.00 49.91 29.08
CA SER A 27 -6.14 50.85 27.97
C SER A 27 -7.36 50.42 27.14
N PRO A 28 -8.25 51.34 26.72
CA PRO A 28 -9.42 50.96 25.93
C PRO A 28 -8.98 50.56 24.52
N VAL A 29 -8.91 49.26 24.26
CA VAL A 29 -8.73 48.71 22.91
C VAL A 29 -10.08 48.75 22.22
N THR A 30 -10.21 49.60 21.20
CA THR A 30 -11.35 49.57 20.28
C THR A 30 -11.38 48.21 19.58
N LEU A 31 -12.33 47.35 19.98
CA LEU A 31 -12.55 46.07 19.34
C LEU A 31 -13.08 46.30 17.92
N ARG A 32 -12.17 46.19 16.94
CA ARG A 32 -12.53 46.08 15.53
C ARG A 32 -13.28 44.76 15.34
N PRO A 33 -14.49 44.73 14.78
CA PRO A 33 -15.17 43.48 14.50
C PRO A 33 -14.34 42.70 13.47
N SER A 34 -13.71 41.61 13.93
CA SER A 34 -13.10 40.64 13.04
C SER A 34 -14.19 40.05 12.16
N ALA A 35 -14.05 40.20 10.85
CA ALA A 35 -14.91 39.52 9.90
C ALA A 35 -14.89 38.02 10.22
N THR A 36 -16.06 37.47 10.55
CA THR A 36 -16.25 36.03 10.69
C THR A 36 -15.89 35.37 9.37
N ILE A 37 -14.70 34.78 9.31
CA ILE A 37 -14.34 33.84 8.24
C ILE A 37 -15.27 32.65 8.43
N VAL A 38 -16.30 32.57 7.59
CA VAL A 38 -17.16 31.41 7.51
C VAL A 38 -16.34 30.29 6.89
N THR A 39 -15.75 29.44 7.73
CA THR A 39 -15.17 28.18 7.29
C THR A 39 -16.32 27.29 6.81
N ARG A 40 -16.55 27.28 5.49
CA ARG A 40 -17.47 26.33 4.86
C ARG A 40 -16.82 24.95 4.92
N TYR A 41 -17.20 24.16 5.91
CA TYR A 41 -16.93 22.71 5.92
C TYR A 41 -17.82 22.07 4.86
N TYR A 42 -17.28 21.84 3.66
CA TYR A 42 -17.93 20.97 2.69
C TYR A 42 -17.82 19.53 3.19
N SER A 43 -18.86 19.06 3.88
CA SER A 43 -19.09 17.65 4.15
C SER A 43 -19.82 17.05 2.95
N GLY A 44 -19.06 16.71 1.92
CA GLY A 44 -19.53 15.91 0.80
C GLY A 44 -18.56 14.76 0.62
N ASN A 45 -19.07 13.57 0.28
CA ASN A 45 -18.24 12.45 -0.17
C ASN A 45 -17.66 12.78 -1.56
N VAL A 46 -16.75 13.74 -1.59
CA VAL A 46 -15.99 14.10 -2.79
C VAL A 46 -14.88 13.09 -2.89
N THR A 47 -14.87 12.30 -3.96
CA THR A 47 -13.71 11.52 -4.38
C THR A 47 -12.52 12.48 -4.44
N LYS A 48 -11.63 12.38 -3.46
CA LYS A 48 -10.45 13.24 -3.39
C LYS A 48 -9.58 12.90 -4.60
N LYS A 49 -9.11 13.93 -5.30
CA LYS A 49 -8.07 13.74 -6.31
C LYS A 49 -6.69 13.88 -5.66
N VAL A 50 -5.65 13.39 -6.33
CA VAL A 50 -4.29 13.55 -5.81
C VAL A 50 -3.92 15.02 -5.67
N GLU A 51 -4.40 15.90 -6.56
CA GLU A 51 -4.17 17.34 -6.46
C GLU A 51 -4.72 17.96 -5.17
N ASP A 52 -5.80 17.40 -4.60
CA ASP A 52 -6.40 17.90 -3.37
C ASP A 52 -5.58 17.51 -2.13
N VAL A 53 -4.78 16.44 -2.22
CA VAL A 53 -3.96 15.90 -1.14
C VAL A 53 -2.52 16.41 -1.25
N MET A 54 -1.92 16.27 -2.43
CA MET A 54 -0.54 16.64 -2.72
C MET A 54 -0.38 17.14 -4.17
N PRO A 55 -0.56 18.46 -4.42
CA PRO A 55 -0.54 19.04 -5.76
C PRO A 55 0.76 18.85 -6.56
N ILE A 56 1.88 18.66 -5.87
CA ILE A 56 3.22 18.53 -6.47
C ILE A 56 3.63 17.07 -6.75
N ALA A 57 2.77 16.10 -6.45
CA ALA A 57 3.03 14.69 -6.68
C ALA A 57 3.18 14.40 -8.17
N THR A 58 4.26 13.71 -8.56
CA THR A 58 4.54 13.37 -9.98
C THR A 58 5.12 11.95 -10.10
N GLY A 59 5.10 11.37 -11.30
CA GLY A 59 5.65 10.03 -11.54
C GLY A 59 4.98 8.95 -10.67
N HIS A 60 5.77 7.98 -10.19
CA HIS A 60 5.30 6.87 -9.36
C HIS A 60 4.66 7.33 -8.04
N GLU A 61 5.12 8.45 -7.47
CA GLU A 61 4.53 9.01 -6.24
C GLU A 61 3.06 9.37 -6.45
N ARG A 62 2.74 9.97 -7.59
CA ARG A 62 1.35 10.30 -7.94
C ARG A 62 0.54 9.03 -8.22
N GLU A 63 1.11 8.07 -8.93
CA GLU A 63 0.45 6.82 -9.29
C GLU A 63 0.02 6.03 -8.05
N GLU A 64 0.92 5.88 -7.08
CA GLU A 64 0.68 5.24 -5.78
C GLU A 64 -0.47 5.93 -5.03
N LEU A 65 -0.46 7.27 -4.95
CA LEU A 65 -1.54 8.02 -4.29
C LEU A 65 -2.88 7.92 -5.02
N GLU A 66 -2.90 7.93 -6.35
CA GLU A 66 -4.14 7.75 -7.13
C GLU A 66 -4.76 6.37 -6.85
N ALA A 67 -3.92 5.33 -6.74
CA ALA A 67 -4.34 3.99 -6.40
C ALA A 67 -4.89 3.88 -4.97
N GLU A 68 -4.17 4.42 -3.99
CA GLU A 68 -4.60 4.42 -2.58
C GLU A 68 -5.93 5.17 -2.38
N LEU A 69 -6.12 6.30 -3.06
CA LEU A 69 -7.38 7.06 -3.02
C LEU A 69 -8.55 6.30 -3.64
N GLN A 70 -8.29 5.43 -4.62
CA GLN A 70 -9.27 4.50 -5.20
C GLN A 70 -9.45 3.24 -4.35
N GLY A 71 -8.63 3.04 -3.31
CA GLY A 71 -8.64 1.85 -2.46
C GLY A 71 -8.10 0.60 -3.16
N ARG A 72 -7.24 0.76 -4.17
CA ARG A 72 -6.54 -0.34 -4.85
C ARG A 72 -5.06 -0.35 -4.48
N ASP A 73 -4.47 -1.52 -4.36
CA ASP A 73 -3.01 -1.68 -4.29
C ASP A 73 -2.48 -1.97 -5.70
N ILE A 74 -1.46 -1.20 -6.13
CA ILE A 74 -0.81 -1.39 -7.44
C ILE A 74 -0.08 -2.73 -7.48
N LEU A 75 0.44 -3.18 -6.33
CA LEU A 75 1.31 -4.35 -6.20
C LEU A 75 0.58 -5.59 -5.66
N ASP A 76 -0.76 -5.58 -5.67
CA ASP A 76 -1.62 -6.66 -5.14
C ASP A 76 -1.24 -8.05 -5.69
N ILE A 77 -0.88 -8.13 -6.98
CA ILE A 77 -0.48 -9.38 -7.62
C ILE A 77 0.79 -10.00 -7.02
N ASN A 78 1.62 -9.25 -6.30
CA ASN A 78 2.90 -9.72 -5.78
C ASN A 78 2.75 -10.68 -4.61
N PHE A 79 1.59 -10.67 -3.94
CA PHE A 79 1.34 -11.45 -2.73
C PHE A 79 0.22 -12.47 -2.99
N PRO A 80 0.45 -13.52 -3.79
CA PRO A 80 -0.56 -14.52 -4.06
C PRO A 80 -0.92 -15.26 -2.76
N GLU A 81 -2.19 -15.21 -2.40
CA GLU A 81 -2.76 -15.98 -1.29
C GLU A 81 -3.66 -17.09 -1.85
N GLY A 82 -3.59 -18.27 -1.25
CA GLY A 82 -4.42 -19.38 -1.70
C GLY A 82 -4.02 -20.71 -1.09
N PRO A 83 -4.85 -21.75 -1.29
CA PRO A 83 -4.49 -23.09 -0.91
C PRO A 83 -3.28 -23.57 -1.70
N PHE A 84 -2.60 -24.58 -1.16
CA PHE A 84 -1.54 -25.25 -1.89
C PHE A 84 -2.12 -25.94 -3.14
N GLY A 85 -1.50 -25.70 -4.30
CA GLY A 85 -1.98 -26.24 -5.56
C GLY A 85 -1.85 -27.76 -5.65
N THR A 86 -2.90 -28.41 -6.16
CA THR A 86 -2.91 -29.83 -6.50
C THR A 86 -3.01 -30.02 -8.02
N LYS A 87 -2.85 -31.26 -8.51
CA LYS A 87 -3.01 -31.56 -9.94
C LYS A 87 -4.42 -31.25 -10.46
N GLU A 88 -5.45 -31.37 -9.62
CA GLU A 88 -6.84 -31.09 -9.97
C GLU A 88 -7.22 -29.62 -9.73
N ALA A 89 -6.67 -29.01 -8.68
CA ALA A 89 -6.92 -27.63 -8.26
C ALA A 89 -5.59 -26.89 -8.06
N PRO A 90 -4.94 -26.47 -9.15
CA PRO A 90 -3.63 -25.85 -9.10
C PRO A 90 -3.67 -24.44 -8.51
N ALA A 91 -2.55 -23.97 -7.96
CA ALA A 91 -2.43 -22.61 -7.46
C ALA A 91 -2.22 -21.63 -8.62
N VAL A 92 -3.07 -20.61 -8.72
CA VAL A 92 -2.99 -19.60 -9.78
C VAL A 92 -2.22 -18.39 -9.27
N VAL A 93 -1.13 -18.03 -9.93
CA VAL A 93 -0.30 -16.88 -9.61
C VAL A 93 -0.37 -15.88 -10.76
N LYS A 94 -0.78 -14.65 -10.48
CA LYS A 94 -0.86 -13.60 -11.50
C LYS A 94 0.54 -13.12 -11.91
N SER A 95 0.74 -12.70 -13.14
CA SER A 95 2.02 -12.13 -13.61
C SER A 95 1.77 -11.04 -14.63
N TYR A 96 2.66 -10.07 -14.71
CA TYR A 96 2.62 -9.06 -15.79
C TYR A 96 3.27 -9.58 -17.08
N TYR A 97 4.19 -10.55 -16.95
CA TYR A 97 5.00 -11.19 -17.99
C TYR A 97 4.64 -12.67 -18.15
N ASP A 98 5.11 -13.30 -19.23
CA ASP A 98 4.88 -14.72 -19.51
C ASP A 98 5.65 -15.65 -18.55
N GLN A 99 6.67 -15.12 -17.87
CA GLN A 99 7.47 -15.83 -16.86
C GLN A 99 7.54 -15.03 -15.57
N ARG A 100 7.49 -15.73 -14.42
CA ARG A 100 7.59 -15.13 -13.09
C ARG A 100 8.29 -16.08 -12.12
N ILE A 101 9.15 -15.52 -11.28
CA ILE A 101 9.76 -16.24 -10.17
C ILE A 101 8.72 -16.41 -9.06
N VAL A 102 8.46 -17.66 -8.67
CA VAL A 102 7.54 -18.01 -7.58
C VAL A 102 8.29 -18.78 -6.51
N GLY A 103 8.20 -18.31 -5.28
CA GLY A 103 8.71 -19.00 -4.10
C GLY A 103 7.63 -19.87 -3.46
N CYS A 104 7.94 -21.14 -3.22
CA CYS A 104 7.08 -22.05 -2.47
C CYS A 104 7.66 -22.21 -1.05
N PRO A 105 7.07 -21.58 -0.01
CA PRO A 105 7.55 -21.74 1.37
C PRO A 105 7.30 -23.15 1.92
N GLY A 106 6.41 -23.94 1.31
CA GLY A 106 6.01 -25.27 1.78
C GLY A 106 4.72 -25.26 2.60
N ALA A 107 4.20 -26.45 2.91
CA ALA A 107 3.05 -26.62 3.79
C ALA A 107 3.47 -26.54 5.28
N GLU A 108 2.55 -26.15 6.16
CA GLU A 108 2.80 -25.98 7.59
C GLU A 108 3.48 -27.22 8.21
N GLY A 109 4.74 -27.06 8.65
CA GLY A 109 5.56 -28.12 9.26
C GLY A 109 6.49 -28.90 8.32
N GLY A 110 6.54 -28.57 7.02
CA GLY A 110 7.56 -29.05 6.10
C GLY A 110 8.83 -28.22 6.18
N ASN A 111 9.99 -28.79 5.82
CA ASN A 111 11.26 -28.04 5.82
C ASN A 111 11.15 -26.83 4.87
N ASP A 112 11.17 -25.63 5.46
CA ASP A 112 10.95 -24.31 4.85
C ASP A 112 12.10 -23.88 3.92
N VAL A 113 12.48 -24.71 2.95
CA VAL A 113 13.44 -24.32 1.92
C VAL A 113 12.66 -23.70 0.77
N PRO A 114 12.81 -22.39 0.48
CA PRO A 114 12.11 -21.74 -0.62
C PRO A 114 12.56 -22.39 -1.92
N MET A 115 11.71 -23.23 -2.49
CA MET A 115 12.11 -23.95 -3.69
C MET A 115 11.70 -23.18 -4.93
N TRP A 116 12.70 -22.74 -5.69
CA TRP A 116 12.58 -22.21 -7.04
C TRP A 116 12.52 -23.40 -7.99
N ASN A 117 11.32 -23.87 -8.36
CA ASN A 117 11.18 -25.17 -9.02
C ASN A 117 11.19 -25.10 -10.56
N TYR A 118 12.11 -25.88 -11.15
CA TYR A 118 11.81 -26.77 -12.27
C TYR A 118 11.33 -28.11 -11.66
N SER A 119 10.15 -28.60 -12.05
CA SER A 119 9.28 -29.53 -11.30
C SER A 119 9.79 -30.97 -11.07
N ASP A 120 9.57 -31.53 -9.86
CA ASP A 120 9.52 -32.99 -9.60
C ASP A 120 8.71 -33.36 -8.30
N ARG A 121 7.70 -32.56 -7.94
CA ARG A 121 6.85 -32.79 -6.74
C ARG A 121 5.39 -32.50 -7.07
N ASP A 122 4.46 -33.12 -6.34
CA ASP A 122 3.00 -33.14 -6.61
C ASP A 122 2.25 -31.79 -6.49
N PHE A 123 2.94 -30.65 -6.45
CA PHE A 123 2.32 -29.33 -6.46
C PHE A 123 2.28 -28.74 -7.86
N THR A 124 1.15 -28.13 -8.21
CA THR A 124 0.93 -27.53 -9.52
C THR A 124 0.64 -26.05 -9.36
N VAL A 125 1.44 -25.23 -10.04
CA VAL A 125 1.29 -23.77 -10.11
C VAL A 125 1.04 -23.39 -11.56
N TYR A 126 0.04 -22.56 -11.81
CA TYR A 126 -0.18 -21.91 -13.11
C TYR A 126 0.05 -20.42 -13.00
N LEU A 127 0.63 -19.85 -14.05
CA LEU A 127 0.76 -18.41 -14.21
C LEU A 127 -0.39 -17.86 -15.03
N GLU A 128 -1.06 -16.83 -14.50
CA GLU A 128 -2.08 -16.05 -15.19
C GLU A 128 -1.48 -14.70 -15.59
N VAL A 129 -1.31 -14.47 -16.90
CA VAL A 129 -0.76 -13.21 -17.41
C VAL A 129 -1.87 -12.16 -17.41
N VAL A 130 -1.74 -11.14 -16.57
CA VAL A 130 -2.68 -10.01 -16.43
C VAL A 130 -2.15 -8.72 -17.07
N GLY A 131 -0.94 -8.76 -17.62
CA GLY A 131 -0.27 -7.65 -18.28
C GLY A 131 -0.12 -7.86 -19.79
N PRO A 132 0.78 -7.10 -20.44
CA PRO A 132 1.08 -7.22 -21.86
C PRO A 132 1.76 -8.55 -22.23
N GLY A 133 2.27 -9.31 -21.26
CA GLY A 133 3.03 -10.53 -21.52
C GLY A 133 4.44 -10.26 -22.01
N GLY A 134 5.05 -11.26 -22.65
CA GLY A 134 6.43 -11.24 -23.12
C GLY A 134 7.44 -11.69 -22.06
N LEU A 135 8.67 -11.92 -22.51
CA LEU A 135 9.79 -12.26 -21.62
C LEU A 135 10.17 -11.05 -20.77
N PRO A 136 10.52 -11.27 -19.49
CA PRO A 136 10.86 -10.17 -18.57
C PRO A 136 12.15 -9.44 -18.96
N ASP A 137 13.02 -10.05 -19.76
CA ASP A 137 14.25 -9.44 -20.29
C ASP A 137 14.05 -8.68 -21.60
N GLY A 138 12.87 -8.78 -22.23
CA GLY A 138 12.54 -8.09 -23.47
C GLY A 138 13.28 -8.62 -24.70
N LEU A 139 13.88 -9.81 -24.61
CA LEU A 139 14.51 -10.47 -25.75
C LEU A 139 13.46 -11.33 -26.46
N ASP A 140 13.15 -11.00 -27.71
CA ASP A 140 12.42 -11.87 -28.62
C ASP A 140 13.29 -13.07 -29.02
N GLU A 141 12.68 -14.25 -29.22
CA GLU A 141 13.38 -15.50 -29.56
C GLU A 141 14.01 -15.49 -30.98
N ASP A 142 13.99 -14.34 -31.67
CA ASP A 142 14.27 -14.20 -33.10
C ASP A 142 15.72 -13.79 -33.43
N GLU A 143 16.63 -13.69 -32.45
CA GLU A 143 18.06 -13.43 -32.70
C GLU A 143 18.85 -14.71 -33.07
N HIS A 144 18.36 -15.45 -34.08
CA HIS A 144 19.16 -16.42 -34.82
C HIS A 144 20.02 -15.67 -35.86
N HIS A 145 21.19 -15.18 -35.43
CA HIS A 145 22.21 -14.71 -36.36
C HIS A 145 22.67 -15.89 -37.26
N HIS A 146 22.22 -15.88 -38.51
CA HIS A 146 22.73 -16.72 -39.59
C HIS A 146 24.03 -16.17 -40.19
#